data_AF-A0A8T9FQ62-F1
#
_entry.id   AF-A0A8T9FQ62-F1
#
_cell.length_a   1.000
_cell.length_b   1.000
_cell.length_c   1.000
_cell.angle_alpha   90.00
_cell.angle_beta   90.00
_cell.angle_gamma   90.00
#
_symmetry.space_group_name_H-M   'P 1'
#
loop_
_entity.id
_entity.type
_entity.pdbx_description
1 polymer ?
#
loop_
_entity_poly.entity_id
_entity_poly.type
_entity_poly.pdbx_seq_one_letter_code
_entity_poly.pdbx_strand_id
1 'polypeptide(L)'
;MSATNVTAYRSVDDAGRIERNRRQVRIWLGFVLFVLFVLVLVGGATRLTGSGLSITEWKPIHGVIPPIGAQEWQEEFELYKRIPQYEQVNKGMTVDEFKTIFWWEWAHRLIARSIGFVFAVPLVFFWLTGRIERKMRWPLVGLLALGGFQGFIGWWMVSSGLAERVSVSQYRLATHLTIACLIFAGTVWLMRALAPHSDDEAPTPGSRRMAGIIACMAIFQIYLGALVAGLHAGFTYNTWPLMDGAVVPGGLFLQQPWWINLFENPKTVQFVHRIGAYVLFALALVHLISSLRAAPETTHARRALVLFGLVCLQATIGILTLIWQVPLGWALAHQGGALVVLSFAIAHWRGFYGEYERDDVRA
;
A
#
# COMPACT_ATOMS: atom_id res chain seq x y z
N MET A 1 14.09 52.71 -12.90
CA MET A 1 13.02 51.77 -12.50
C MET A 1 12.54 52.19 -11.11
N SER A 2 11.23 52.43 -10.92
CA SER A 2 10.66 52.77 -9.61
C SER A 2 10.78 51.57 -8.64
N ALA A 3 10.94 51.84 -7.34
CA ALA A 3 11.02 50.81 -6.29
C ALA A 3 9.84 49.83 -6.33
N THR A 4 8.66 50.30 -6.75
CA THR A 4 7.44 49.49 -6.94
C THR A 4 7.57 48.41 -8.01
N ASN A 5 8.32 48.69 -9.09
CA ASN A 5 8.54 47.72 -10.16
C ASN A 5 9.56 46.64 -9.74
N VAL A 6 10.52 47.00 -8.87
CA VAL A 6 11.52 46.06 -8.34
C VAL A 6 10.89 45.09 -7.35
N THR A 7 9.98 45.54 -6.48
CA THR A 7 9.25 44.67 -5.55
C THR A 7 8.27 43.75 -6.27
N ALA A 8 7.53 44.24 -7.27
CA ALA A 8 6.64 43.41 -8.08
C ALA A 8 7.40 42.36 -8.91
N TYR A 9 8.58 42.70 -9.45
CA TYR A 9 9.41 41.74 -10.18
C TYR A 9 9.98 40.65 -9.26
N ARG A 10 10.48 41.02 -8.07
CA ARG A 10 11.00 40.08 -7.08
C ARG A 10 9.94 39.09 -6.58
N SER A 11 8.72 39.56 -6.32
CA SER A 11 7.63 38.68 -5.86
C SER A 11 7.21 37.65 -6.90
N VAL A 12 7.24 38.00 -8.21
CA VAL A 12 6.93 37.08 -9.31
C VAL A 12 8.02 36.02 -9.48
N ASP A 13 9.30 36.40 -9.41
CA ASP A 13 10.42 35.45 -9.51
C ASP A 13 10.46 34.47 -8.32
N ASP A 14 10.17 34.97 -7.11
CA ASP A 14 10.06 34.16 -5.89
C ASP A 14 8.91 33.15 -5.97
N ALA A 15 7.73 33.57 -6.44
CA ALA A 15 6.59 32.67 -6.65
C ALA A 15 6.90 31.59 -7.70
N GLY A 16 7.56 31.97 -8.80
CA GLY A 16 8.02 31.04 -9.83
C GLY A 16 9.05 30.03 -9.29
N ARG A 17 9.97 30.45 -8.43
CA ARG A 17 10.94 29.56 -7.76
C ARG A 17 10.24 28.56 -6.84
N ILE A 18 9.28 29.01 -6.02
CA ILE A 18 8.54 28.14 -5.09
C ILE A 18 7.78 27.06 -5.87
N GLU A 19 7.07 27.42 -6.95
CA GLU A 19 6.34 26.42 -7.75
C GLU A 19 7.28 25.42 -8.42
N ARG A 20 8.44 25.87 -8.94
CA ARG A 20 9.46 24.96 -9.48
C ARG A 20 9.96 23.97 -8.43
N ASN A 21 10.24 24.44 -7.21
CA ASN A 21 10.69 23.60 -6.10
C ASN A 21 9.61 22.59 -5.69
N ARG A 22 8.35 23.04 -5.49
CA ARG A 22 7.21 22.17 -5.19
C ARG A 22 7.02 21.10 -6.26
N ARG A 23 7.13 21.46 -7.54
CA ARG A 23 7.05 20.52 -8.66
C ARG A 23 8.15 19.46 -8.61
N GLN A 24 9.40 19.84 -8.33
CA GLN A 24 10.50 18.89 -8.19
C GLN A 24 10.29 17.91 -7.04
N VAL A 25 9.89 18.42 -5.86
CA VAL A 25 9.58 17.58 -4.69
C VAL A 25 8.42 16.64 -4.98
N ARG A 26 7.37 17.11 -5.66
CA ARG A 26 6.25 16.26 -6.10
C ARG A 26 6.67 15.16 -7.06
N ILE A 27 7.52 15.46 -8.04
CA ILE A 27 8.02 14.44 -8.98
C ILE A 27 8.81 13.38 -8.23
N TRP A 28 9.67 13.78 -7.29
CA TRP A 28 10.38 12.84 -6.43
C TRP A 28 9.43 11.97 -5.59
N LEU A 29 8.45 12.57 -4.90
CA LEU A 29 7.45 11.81 -4.14
C LEU A 29 6.61 10.90 -5.04
N GLY A 30 6.31 11.32 -6.28
CA GLY A 30 5.66 10.49 -7.29
C GLY A 30 6.51 9.27 -7.68
N PHE A 31 7.82 9.45 -7.83
CA PHE A 31 8.74 8.34 -8.07
C PHE A 31 8.83 7.41 -6.86
N VAL A 32 8.88 7.94 -5.64
CA VAL A 32 8.81 7.14 -4.40
C VAL A 32 7.53 6.31 -4.38
N LEU A 33 6.37 6.90 -4.69
CA LEU A 33 5.09 6.18 -4.77
C LEU A 33 5.12 5.07 -5.82
N PHE A 34 5.71 5.32 -6.99
CA PHE A 34 5.86 4.29 -8.02
C PHE A 34 6.70 3.11 -7.51
N VAL A 35 7.84 3.37 -6.87
CA VAL A 35 8.70 2.31 -6.32
C VAL A 35 7.99 1.56 -5.18
N LEU A 36 7.25 2.26 -4.30
CA LEU A 36 6.45 1.62 -3.25
C LEU A 36 5.33 0.76 -3.84
N PHE A 37 4.68 1.20 -4.92
CA PHE A 37 3.66 0.43 -5.61
C PHE A 37 4.25 -0.88 -6.19
N VAL A 38 5.39 -0.79 -6.88
CA VAL A 38 6.12 -1.96 -7.39
C VAL A 38 6.53 -2.87 -6.23
N LEU A 39 7.07 -2.31 -5.15
CA LEU A 39 7.50 -3.05 -3.96
C LEU A 39 6.36 -3.88 -3.37
N VAL A 40 5.17 -3.28 -3.22
CA VAL A 40 3.99 -4.00 -2.73
C VAL A 40 3.55 -5.09 -3.71
N LEU A 41 3.56 -4.86 -5.02
CA LEU A 41 3.22 -5.90 -5.99
C LEU A 41 4.21 -7.08 -5.98
N VAL A 42 5.51 -6.80 -5.95
CA VAL A 42 6.53 -7.84 -5.87
C VAL A 42 6.40 -8.59 -4.55
N GLY A 43 6.18 -7.90 -3.41
CA GLY A 43 5.91 -8.55 -2.13
C GLY A 43 4.64 -9.41 -2.13
N GLY A 44 3.60 -8.97 -2.83
CA GLY A 44 2.39 -9.77 -3.09
C GLY A 44 2.71 -11.04 -3.88
N ALA A 45 3.51 -10.93 -4.94
CA ALA A 45 3.94 -12.07 -5.73
C ALA A 45 4.78 -13.04 -4.90
N THR A 46 5.73 -12.53 -4.10
CA THR A 46 6.53 -13.32 -3.14
C THR A 46 5.63 -14.11 -2.18
N ARG A 47 4.54 -13.52 -1.68
CA ARG A 47 3.60 -14.23 -0.80
C ARG A 47 2.75 -15.27 -1.55
N LEU A 48 2.19 -14.89 -2.70
CA LEU A 48 1.24 -15.71 -3.46
C LEU A 48 1.90 -16.91 -4.14
N THR A 49 3.21 -16.81 -4.44
CA THR A 49 4.02 -17.91 -4.99
C THR A 49 4.65 -18.80 -3.91
N GLY A 50 4.39 -18.54 -2.63
CA GLY A 50 5.00 -19.28 -1.52
C GLY A 50 6.47 -18.94 -1.24
N SER A 51 7.00 -17.92 -1.90
CA SER A 51 8.42 -17.55 -1.89
C SER A 51 8.91 -16.87 -0.61
N GLY A 52 8.01 -16.41 0.27
CA GLY A 52 8.38 -15.54 1.41
C GLY A 52 9.24 -16.16 2.53
N LEU A 53 9.74 -17.39 2.36
CA LEU A 53 10.61 -18.11 3.30
C LEU A 53 11.83 -18.75 2.61
N SER A 54 12.07 -18.43 1.33
CA SER A 54 13.16 -18.99 0.54
C SER A 54 14.56 -18.50 0.98
N ILE A 55 14.65 -17.30 1.56
CA ILE A 55 15.89 -16.71 2.09
C ILE A 55 15.84 -16.72 3.61
N THR A 56 16.45 -17.73 4.23
CA THR A 56 16.36 -17.99 5.68
C THR A 56 17.26 -17.07 6.49
N GLU A 57 18.34 -16.57 5.90
CA GLU A 57 19.31 -15.71 6.59
C GLU A 57 19.02 -14.21 6.38
N TRP A 58 19.23 -13.44 7.45
CA TRP A 58 19.14 -11.98 7.40
C TRP A 58 20.52 -11.39 7.12
N LYS A 59 20.80 -11.10 5.84
CA LYS A 59 22.02 -10.43 5.36
C LYS A 59 21.67 -9.01 4.84
N PRO A 60 21.62 -7.96 5.69
CA PRO A 60 21.22 -6.61 5.27
C PRO A 60 22.11 -6.01 4.18
N ILE A 61 23.43 -6.19 4.31
CA ILE A 61 24.44 -5.61 3.43
C ILE A 61 24.82 -6.61 2.33
N HIS A 62 25.28 -7.82 2.71
CA HIS A 62 25.78 -8.81 1.75
C HIS A 62 24.69 -9.45 0.87
N GLY A 63 23.43 -9.46 1.31
CA GLY A 63 22.31 -10.05 0.55
C GLY A 63 21.82 -9.21 -0.63
N VAL A 64 22.57 -8.18 -1.05
CA VAL A 64 22.32 -7.42 -2.29
C VAL A 64 22.80 -8.21 -3.51
N ILE A 65 23.90 -8.95 -3.37
CA ILE A 65 24.43 -9.81 -4.43
C ILE A 65 23.75 -11.18 -4.27
N PRO A 66 23.03 -11.69 -5.28
CA PRO A 66 22.45 -13.04 -5.22
C PRO A 66 23.55 -14.09 -5.42
N PRO A 67 23.29 -15.38 -5.13
CA PRO A 67 24.23 -16.45 -5.46
C PRO A 67 24.58 -16.45 -6.96
N ILE A 68 25.88 -16.43 -7.28
CA ILE A 68 26.38 -16.35 -8.66
C ILE A 68 26.90 -17.72 -9.13
N GLY A 69 27.45 -18.52 -8.21
CA GLY A 69 28.02 -19.85 -8.50
C GLY A 69 27.13 -21.02 -8.11
N ALA A 70 27.36 -22.18 -8.73
CA ALA A 70 26.63 -23.41 -8.39
C ALA A 70 26.79 -23.82 -6.92
N GLN A 71 27.97 -23.60 -6.33
CA GLN A 71 28.22 -23.87 -4.92
C GLN A 71 27.37 -22.98 -4.00
N GLU A 72 27.37 -21.66 -4.23
CA GLU A 72 26.57 -20.71 -3.43
C GLU A 72 25.06 -21.01 -3.53
N TRP A 73 24.58 -21.39 -4.72
CA TRP A 73 23.19 -21.85 -4.90
C TRP A 73 22.89 -23.09 -4.08
N GLN A 74 23.81 -24.05 -4.04
CA GLN A 74 23.63 -25.26 -3.24
C GLN A 74 23.63 -24.93 -1.74
N GLU A 75 24.49 -24.03 -1.27
CA GLU A 75 24.54 -23.61 0.13
C GLU A 75 23.22 -22.98 0.60
N GLU A 76 22.68 -22.02 -0.15
CA GLU A 76 21.37 -21.41 0.17
C GLU A 76 20.24 -22.45 0.11
N PHE A 77 20.29 -23.39 -0.84
CA PHE A 77 19.31 -24.46 -0.93
C PHE A 77 19.40 -25.45 0.25
N GLU A 78 20.59 -25.79 0.71
CA GLU A 78 20.78 -26.61 1.92
C GLU A 78 20.28 -25.91 3.20
N LEU A 79 20.31 -24.58 3.26
CA LEU A 79 19.65 -23.83 4.34
C LEU A 79 18.13 -23.92 4.23
N TYR A 80 17.58 -23.79 3.03
CA TYR A 80 16.14 -23.92 2.78
C TYR A 80 15.60 -25.32 3.13
N LYS A 81 16.36 -26.38 2.88
CA LYS A 81 15.96 -27.75 3.26
C LYS A 81 15.72 -27.94 4.75
N ARG A 82 16.27 -27.07 5.60
CA ARG A 82 16.17 -27.18 7.07
C ARG A 82 14.86 -26.64 7.63
N ILE A 83 14.08 -25.90 6.84
CA ILE A 83 12.85 -25.26 7.34
C ILE A 83 11.61 -26.12 7.06
N PRO A 84 10.52 -25.98 7.85
CA PRO A 84 9.31 -26.78 7.69
C PRO A 84 8.68 -26.71 6.29
N GLN A 85 8.80 -25.59 5.60
CA GLN A 85 8.23 -25.42 4.26
C GLN A 85 8.81 -26.43 3.25
N TYR A 86 10.12 -26.70 3.30
CA TYR A 86 10.71 -27.71 2.42
C TYR A 86 10.19 -29.11 2.79
N GLU A 87 10.28 -29.50 4.05
CA GLU A 87 9.91 -30.86 4.49
C GLU A 87 8.43 -31.20 4.29
N GLN A 88 7.53 -30.22 4.46
CA GLN A 88 6.08 -30.46 4.46
C GLN A 88 5.40 -30.12 3.13
N VAL A 89 5.96 -29.19 2.35
CA VAL A 89 5.31 -28.68 1.12
C VAL A 89 6.15 -28.95 -0.12
N ASN A 90 7.45 -28.68 -0.06
CA ASN A 90 8.34 -28.69 -1.23
C ASN A 90 9.33 -29.87 -1.22
N LYS A 91 8.96 -30.99 -0.59
CA LYS A 91 9.85 -32.13 -0.42
C LYS A 91 10.22 -32.73 -1.77
N GLY A 92 11.52 -32.84 -2.03
CA GLY A 92 12.04 -33.35 -3.31
C GLY A 92 12.22 -32.27 -4.38
N MET A 93 11.97 -31.00 -4.06
CA MET A 93 12.27 -29.86 -4.94
C MET A 93 13.74 -29.87 -5.36
N THR A 94 14.00 -29.48 -6.61
CA THR A 94 15.34 -29.30 -7.18
C THR A 94 15.89 -27.90 -6.91
N VAL A 95 17.21 -27.71 -7.07
CA VAL A 95 17.81 -26.37 -6.90
C VAL A 95 17.27 -25.37 -7.94
N ASP A 96 16.86 -25.83 -9.12
CA ASP A 96 16.34 -24.96 -10.18
C ASP A 96 14.90 -24.50 -9.89
N GLU A 97 14.08 -25.36 -9.29
CA GLU A 97 12.78 -24.96 -8.75
C GLU A 97 12.94 -24.00 -7.57
N PHE A 98 13.91 -24.24 -6.68
CA PHE A 98 14.25 -23.33 -5.57
C PHE A 98 14.63 -21.92 -6.06
N LYS A 99 15.42 -21.81 -7.15
CA LYS A 99 15.76 -20.50 -7.73
C LYS A 99 14.52 -19.66 -8.05
N THR A 100 13.44 -20.28 -8.50
CA THR A 100 12.20 -19.57 -8.85
C THR A 100 11.61 -18.85 -7.64
N ILE A 101 11.53 -19.52 -6.48
CA ILE A 101 11.03 -18.89 -5.26
C ILE A 101 12.05 -17.90 -4.68
N PHE A 102 13.34 -18.21 -4.76
CA PHE A 102 14.41 -17.33 -4.32
C PHE A 102 14.38 -15.97 -5.02
N TRP A 103 14.20 -15.95 -6.35
CA TRP A 103 14.23 -14.71 -7.12
C TRP A 103 13.13 -13.73 -6.73
N TRP A 104 11.93 -14.22 -6.43
CA TRP A 104 10.84 -13.36 -5.95
C TRP A 104 11.17 -12.72 -4.61
N GLU A 105 11.70 -13.49 -3.67
CA GLU A 105 12.06 -12.96 -2.36
C GLU A 105 13.27 -12.02 -2.44
N TRP A 106 14.31 -12.38 -3.18
CA TRP A 106 15.49 -11.55 -3.39
C TRP A 106 15.11 -10.21 -4.04
N ALA A 107 14.29 -10.23 -5.10
CA ALA A 107 13.84 -9.01 -5.79
C ALA A 107 13.04 -8.10 -4.84
N HIS A 108 12.11 -8.66 -4.06
CA HIS A 108 11.37 -7.91 -3.04
C HIS A 108 12.33 -7.26 -2.04
N ARG A 109 13.28 -8.01 -1.48
CA ARG A 109 14.26 -7.51 -0.51
C ARG A 109 15.21 -6.47 -1.13
N LEU A 110 15.62 -6.62 -2.38
CA LEU A 110 16.47 -5.65 -3.08
C LEU A 110 15.73 -4.32 -3.27
N ILE A 111 14.50 -4.36 -3.76
CA ILE A 111 13.68 -3.15 -3.94
C ILE A 111 13.44 -2.48 -2.59
N ALA A 112 13.14 -3.25 -1.53
CA ALA A 112 12.95 -2.75 -0.17
C ALA A 112 14.19 -2.06 0.41
N ARG A 113 15.41 -2.49 0.06
CA ARG A 113 16.65 -1.78 0.43
C ARG A 113 16.82 -0.50 -0.40
N SER A 114 16.56 -0.60 -1.72
CA SER A 114 16.74 0.52 -2.64
C SER A 114 15.84 1.73 -2.31
N ILE A 115 14.62 1.49 -1.82
CA ILE A 115 13.69 2.58 -1.48
C ILE A 115 14.21 3.48 -0.36
N GLY A 116 15.01 2.95 0.57
CA GLY A 116 15.70 3.75 1.58
C GLY A 116 16.61 4.82 0.94
N PHE A 117 17.37 4.46 -0.10
CA PHE A 117 18.22 5.39 -0.85
C PHE A 117 17.42 6.34 -1.74
N VAL A 118 16.41 5.81 -2.46
CA VAL A 118 15.50 6.60 -3.31
C VAL A 118 14.76 7.67 -2.52
N PHE A 119 14.50 7.44 -1.23
CA PHE A 119 13.92 8.43 -0.35
C PHE A 119 14.98 9.34 0.30
N ALA A 120 16.00 8.76 0.96
CA ALA A 120 16.93 9.53 1.80
C ALA A 120 17.82 10.48 0.99
N VAL A 121 18.33 10.06 -0.18
CA VAL A 121 19.27 10.89 -0.97
C VAL A 121 18.60 12.16 -1.49
N PRO A 122 17.43 12.11 -2.17
CA PRO A 122 16.75 13.33 -2.58
C PRO A 122 16.24 14.15 -1.40
N LEU A 123 15.83 13.53 -0.28
CA LEU A 123 15.46 14.26 0.93
C LEU A 123 16.60 15.15 1.41
N VAL A 124 17.82 14.60 1.56
CA VAL A 124 19.01 15.36 1.97
C VAL A 124 19.31 16.46 0.96
N PHE A 125 19.29 16.16 -0.34
CA PHE A 125 19.53 17.16 -1.38
C PHE A 125 18.53 18.32 -1.33
N PHE A 126 17.23 18.04 -1.28
CA PHE A 126 16.19 19.08 -1.23
C PHE A 126 16.22 19.86 0.08
N TRP A 127 16.62 19.22 1.18
CA TRP A 127 16.81 19.88 2.46
C TRP A 127 17.98 20.88 2.43
N LEU A 128 19.16 20.42 2.01
CA LEU A 128 20.37 21.24 1.94
C LEU A 128 20.26 22.38 0.92
N THR A 129 19.49 22.18 -0.15
CA THR A 129 19.22 23.21 -1.16
C THR A 129 18.04 24.13 -0.81
N GLY A 130 17.44 23.98 0.39
CA GLY A 130 16.36 24.85 0.86
C GLY A 130 15.05 24.72 0.05
N ARG A 131 14.85 23.61 -0.68
CA ARG A 131 13.66 23.39 -1.52
C ARG A 131 12.48 22.80 -0.77
N ILE A 132 12.68 22.35 0.48
CA ILE A 132 11.63 21.78 1.35
C ILE A 132 11.09 22.87 2.28
N GLU A 133 9.79 23.12 2.16
CA GLU A 133 9.03 23.99 3.06
C GLU A 133 9.07 23.50 4.52
N ARG A 134 9.06 24.44 5.46
CA ARG A 134 9.25 24.14 6.89
C ARG A 134 8.21 23.15 7.42
N LYS A 135 6.95 23.27 6.97
CA LYS A 135 5.84 22.38 7.35
C LYS A 135 6.04 20.94 6.87
N MET A 136 6.88 20.68 5.87
CA MET A 136 7.12 19.34 5.31
C MET A 136 8.29 18.58 5.93
N ARG A 137 9.22 19.29 6.57
CA ARG A 137 10.48 18.71 7.06
C ARG A 137 10.25 17.53 8.00
N TRP A 138 9.47 17.73 9.06
CA TRP A 138 9.19 16.68 10.05
C TRP A 138 8.31 15.54 9.50
N PRO A 139 7.24 15.81 8.71
CA PRO A 139 6.53 14.74 8.03
C PRO A 139 7.41 13.85 7.15
N LEU A 140 8.36 14.42 6.39
CA LEU A 140 9.28 13.65 5.55
C LEU A 140 10.26 12.82 6.37
N VAL A 141 10.80 13.36 7.47
CA VAL A 141 11.65 12.60 8.40
C VAL A 141 10.85 11.47 9.06
N GLY A 142 9.60 11.72 9.44
CA GLY A 142 8.69 10.71 9.96
C GLY A 142 8.44 9.57 8.97
N LEU A 143 8.25 9.88 7.68
CA LEU A 143 8.11 8.86 6.63
C LEU A 143 9.40 8.04 6.45
N LEU A 144 10.58 8.67 6.51
CA LEU A 144 11.85 7.95 6.47
C LEU A 144 12.00 7.01 7.67
N ALA A 145 11.68 7.48 8.87
CA ALA A 145 11.72 6.67 10.09
C ALA A 145 10.73 5.49 10.03
N LEU A 146 9.50 5.73 9.54
CA LEU A 146 8.52 4.67 9.30
C LEU A 146 9.00 3.67 8.25
N GLY A 147 9.69 4.13 7.19
CA GLY A 147 10.33 3.25 6.20
C GLY A 147 11.41 2.34 6.82
N GLY A 148 12.23 2.89 7.72
CA GLY A 148 13.19 2.09 8.49
C GLY A 148 12.50 1.06 9.40
N PHE A 149 11.46 1.49 10.13
CA PHE A 149 10.65 0.61 10.97
C PHE A 149 9.94 -0.49 10.16
N GLN A 150 9.50 -0.18 8.94
CA GLN A 150 8.89 -1.14 8.03
C GLN A 150 9.86 -2.28 7.65
N GLY A 151 11.15 -1.98 7.51
CA GLY A 151 12.19 -3.01 7.33
C GLY A 151 12.27 -3.96 8.52
N PHE A 152 12.19 -3.44 9.76
CA PHE A 152 12.12 -4.25 10.98
C PHE A 152 10.87 -5.14 11.00
N ILE A 153 9.70 -4.61 10.66
CA ILE A 153 8.46 -5.39 10.58
C ILE A 153 8.55 -6.48 9.50
N GLY A 154 9.21 -6.22 8.37
CA GLY A 154 9.46 -7.20 7.32
C GLY A 154 10.32 -8.37 7.81
N TRP A 155 11.40 -8.09 8.55
CA TRP A 155 12.22 -9.13 9.20
C TRP A 155 11.40 -9.93 10.23
N TRP A 156 10.63 -9.26 11.08
CA TRP A 156 9.75 -9.91 12.05
C TRP A 156 8.70 -10.80 11.37
N MET A 157 8.17 -10.40 10.21
CA MET A 157 7.24 -11.22 9.44
C MET A 157 7.88 -12.53 8.98
N VAL A 158 9.07 -12.48 8.35
CA VAL A 158 9.77 -13.68 7.83
C VAL A 158 10.18 -14.60 8.98
N SER A 159 10.66 -14.06 10.10
CA SER A 159 11.12 -14.87 11.23
C SER A 159 10.04 -15.78 11.82
N SER A 160 8.75 -15.49 11.59
CA SER A 160 7.64 -16.37 12.04
C SER A 160 7.58 -17.72 11.33
N GLY A 161 8.07 -17.80 10.09
CA GLY A 161 7.91 -18.99 9.25
C GLY A 161 9.13 -19.91 9.24
N LEU A 162 10.19 -19.59 9.97
CA LEU A 162 11.44 -20.34 9.89
C LEU A 162 11.52 -21.55 10.83
N ALA A 163 10.69 -21.60 11.89
CA ALA A 163 10.77 -22.65 12.92
C ALA A 163 9.50 -23.51 13.03
N GLU A 164 8.31 -22.90 13.03
CA GLU A 164 7.07 -23.60 13.43
C GLU A 164 6.01 -23.67 12.32
N ARG A 165 6.20 -22.98 11.19
CA ARG A 165 5.16 -22.79 10.17
C ARG A 165 5.72 -22.97 8.76
N VAL A 166 4.83 -23.31 7.82
CA VAL A 166 5.16 -23.42 6.38
C VAL A 166 4.93 -22.11 5.61
N SER A 167 4.42 -21.09 6.29
CA SER A 167 4.17 -19.75 5.73
C SER A 167 4.30 -18.69 6.82
N VAL A 168 4.48 -17.43 6.42
CA VAL A 168 4.44 -16.30 7.35
C VAL A 168 3.06 -16.18 8.02
N SER A 169 3.05 -15.72 9.27
CA SER A 169 1.81 -15.48 10.01
C SER A 169 0.94 -14.40 9.34
N GLN A 170 -0.36 -14.65 9.23
CA GLN A 170 -1.35 -13.70 8.71
C GLN A 170 -1.37 -12.38 9.49
N TYR A 171 -1.12 -12.43 10.81
CA TYR A 171 -1.03 -11.24 11.65
C TYR A 171 0.17 -10.37 11.27
N ARG A 172 1.34 -10.99 11.10
CA ARG A 172 2.57 -10.26 10.74
C ARG A 172 2.50 -9.72 9.31
N LEU A 173 1.93 -10.50 8.39
CA LEU A 173 1.64 -10.07 7.02
C LEU A 173 0.70 -8.85 6.99
N ALA A 174 -0.42 -8.92 7.71
CA ALA A 174 -1.39 -7.83 7.76
C ALA A 174 -0.81 -6.56 8.38
N THR A 175 -0.02 -6.69 9.45
CA THR A 175 0.71 -5.56 10.04
C THR A 175 1.70 -4.95 9.05
N HIS A 176 2.52 -5.77 8.39
CA HIS A 176 3.49 -5.30 7.40
C HIS A 176 2.83 -4.56 6.25
N LEU A 177 1.78 -5.13 5.65
CA LEU A 177 1.07 -4.48 4.55
C LEU A 177 0.38 -3.18 5.01
N THR A 178 -0.23 -3.18 6.20
CA THR A 178 -0.92 -1.99 6.72
C THR A 178 0.05 -0.84 6.95
N ILE A 179 1.23 -1.09 7.54
CA ILE A 179 2.26 -0.06 7.70
C ILE A 179 2.79 0.41 6.35
N ALA A 180 2.96 -0.49 5.36
CA ALA A 180 3.30 -0.12 3.98
C ALA A 180 2.28 0.86 3.41
N CYS A 181 0.98 0.56 3.57
CA CYS A 181 -0.12 1.40 3.11
C CYS A 181 -0.17 2.74 3.84
N LEU A 182 0.19 2.81 5.13
CA LEU A 182 0.29 4.08 5.86
C LEU A 182 1.44 4.95 5.34
N ILE A 183 2.61 4.37 5.04
CA ILE A 183 3.73 5.09 4.42
C ILE A 183 3.33 5.59 3.03
N PHE A 184 2.70 4.73 2.23
CA PHE A 184 2.19 5.07 0.91
C PHE A 184 1.16 6.20 0.98
N ALA A 185 0.16 6.09 1.85
CA ALA A 185 -0.86 7.10 2.08
C ALA A 185 -0.25 8.44 2.55
N GLY A 186 0.69 8.41 3.50
CA GLY A 186 1.39 9.62 3.95
C GLY A 186 2.19 10.28 2.83
N THR A 187 2.81 9.49 1.95
CA THR A 187 3.53 10.01 0.77
C THR A 187 2.57 10.64 -0.24
N VAL A 188 1.42 10.02 -0.52
CA VAL A 188 0.35 10.60 -1.35
C VAL A 188 -0.17 11.91 -0.74
N TRP A 189 -0.40 11.92 0.57
CA TRP A 189 -0.88 13.09 1.31
C TRP A 189 0.07 14.27 1.15
N LEU A 190 1.37 14.07 1.37
CA LEU A 190 2.39 15.11 1.22
C LEU A 190 2.57 15.55 -0.24
N MET A 191 2.57 14.61 -1.19
CA MET A 191 2.64 14.95 -2.61
C MET A 191 1.44 15.81 -3.03
N ARG A 192 0.23 15.45 -2.58
CA ARG A 192 -0.99 16.21 -2.89
C ARG A 192 -1.04 17.54 -2.17
N ALA A 193 -0.43 17.68 -0.99
CA ALA A 193 -0.34 18.93 -0.26
C ALA A 193 0.44 20.04 -1.01
N LEU A 194 1.34 19.66 -1.93
CA LEU A 194 2.13 20.59 -2.75
C LEU A 194 1.53 20.85 -4.14
N ALA A 195 0.42 20.21 -4.47
CA ALA A 195 -0.19 20.35 -5.79
C ALA A 195 -1.17 21.52 -5.78
N PRO A 196 -1.22 22.33 -6.86
CA PRO A 196 -2.24 23.34 -7.04
C PRO A 196 -3.64 22.76 -6.81
N HIS A 197 -4.48 23.55 -6.16
CA HIS A 197 -5.83 23.17 -5.78
C HIS A 197 -6.87 24.10 -6.40
N SER A 198 -8.08 23.59 -6.59
CA SER A 198 -9.26 24.38 -6.94
C SER A 198 -9.80 25.06 -5.69
N ASP A 199 -10.28 26.30 -5.79
CA ASP A 199 -10.91 27.01 -4.66
C ASP A 199 -12.38 26.62 -4.46
N ASP A 200 -12.79 25.43 -4.93
CA ASP A 200 -14.15 24.92 -4.79
C ASP A 200 -14.47 24.66 -3.32
N GLU A 201 -15.60 25.17 -2.84
CA GLU A 201 -16.09 24.84 -1.50
C GLU A 201 -16.47 23.36 -1.39
N ALA A 202 -16.42 22.83 -0.15
CA ALA A 202 -16.86 21.47 0.11
C ALA A 202 -18.36 21.33 -0.21
N PRO A 203 -18.80 20.29 -0.96
CA PRO A 203 -20.20 20.16 -1.37
C PRO A 203 -21.19 20.15 -0.19
N THR A 204 -20.79 19.58 0.95
CA THR A 204 -21.58 19.59 2.19
C THR A 204 -20.65 19.69 3.40
N PRO A 205 -21.14 20.13 4.58
CA PRO A 205 -20.34 20.18 5.81
C PRO A 205 -19.72 18.83 6.22
N GLY A 206 -20.37 17.72 5.85
CA GLY A 206 -19.90 16.36 6.12
C GLY A 206 -18.92 15.79 5.09
N SER A 207 -18.74 16.42 3.93
CA SER A 207 -17.99 15.86 2.79
C SER A 207 -16.54 15.52 3.13
N ARG A 208 -15.85 16.42 3.85
CA ARG A 208 -14.47 16.20 4.30
C ARG A 208 -14.35 15.00 5.23
N ARG A 209 -15.29 14.86 6.18
CA ARG A 209 -15.32 13.75 7.14
C ARG A 209 -15.57 12.44 6.42
N MET A 210 -16.53 12.41 5.49
CA MET A 210 -16.85 11.23 4.69
C MET A 210 -15.65 10.78 3.84
N ALA A 211 -14.94 11.71 3.18
CA ALA A 211 -13.73 11.39 2.43
C ALA A 211 -12.64 10.74 3.32
N GLY A 212 -12.47 11.24 4.55
CA GLY A 212 -11.57 10.61 5.53
C GLY A 212 -12.03 9.23 5.98
N ILE A 213 -13.33 9.04 6.22
CA ILE A 213 -13.91 7.72 6.56
C ILE A 213 -13.64 6.73 5.43
N ILE A 214 -13.86 7.11 4.16
CA ILE A 214 -13.60 6.25 3.00
C ILE A 214 -12.11 5.88 2.91
N ALA A 215 -11.21 6.84 3.11
CA ALA A 215 -9.78 6.57 3.10
C ALA A 215 -9.34 5.60 4.20
N CYS A 216 -9.83 5.79 5.43
CA CYS A 216 -9.58 4.87 6.55
C CYS A 216 -10.20 3.49 6.30
N MET A 217 -11.40 3.44 5.74
CA MET A 217 -12.07 2.19 5.37
C MET A 217 -11.33 1.46 4.26
N ALA A 218 -10.71 2.16 3.30
CA ALA A 218 -9.85 1.53 2.29
C ALA A 218 -8.62 0.86 2.90
N ILE A 219 -7.97 1.50 3.88
CA ILE A 219 -6.86 0.90 4.65
C ILE A 219 -7.36 -0.34 5.41
N PHE A 220 -8.49 -0.23 6.10
CA PHE A 220 -9.08 -1.35 6.82
C PHE A 220 -9.46 -2.51 5.88
N GLN A 221 -9.97 -2.22 4.69
CA GLN A 221 -10.30 -3.23 3.68
C GLN A 221 -9.04 -3.94 3.16
N ILE A 222 -7.94 -3.21 2.97
CA ILE A 222 -6.63 -3.80 2.63
C ILE A 222 -6.12 -4.70 3.77
N TYR A 223 -6.26 -4.27 5.03
CA TYR A 223 -5.94 -5.09 6.20
C TYR A 223 -6.73 -6.41 6.21
N LEU A 224 -8.05 -6.37 5.99
CA LEU A 224 -8.87 -7.58 5.86
C LEU A 224 -8.42 -8.46 4.69
N GLY A 225 -8.05 -7.85 3.56
CA GLY A 225 -7.49 -8.57 2.40
C GLY A 225 -6.17 -9.28 2.72
N ALA A 226 -5.31 -8.66 3.53
CA ALA A 226 -4.07 -9.28 3.99
C ALA A 226 -4.31 -10.50 4.88
N LEU A 227 -5.35 -10.48 5.73
CA LEU A 227 -5.76 -11.65 6.51
C LEU A 227 -6.28 -12.77 5.60
N VAL A 228 -7.11 -12.45 4.59
CA VAL A 228 -7.59 -13.41 3.59
C VAL A 228 -6.42 -14.08 2.87
N ALA A 229 -5.45 -13.29 2.39
CA ALA A 229 -4.26 -13.79 1.73
C ALA A 229 -3.39 -14.62 2.68
N GLY A 230 -3.21 -14.17 3.92
CA GLY A 230 -2.42 -14.84 4.95
C GLY A 230 -2.96 -16.24 5.29
N LEU A 231 -4.28 -16.38 5.41
CA LEU A 231 -4.97 -17.65 5.69
C LEU A 231 -5.22 -18.51 4.45
N HIS A 232 -4.85 -18.06 3.24
CA HIS A 232 -5.23 -18.70 1.98
C HIS A 232 -6.76 -18.86 1.82
N ALA A 233 -7.55 -18.02 2.50
CA ALA A 233 -9.02 -18.12 2.49
C ALA A 233 -9.63 -17.88 1.11
N GLY A 234 -8.90 -17.19 0.21
CA GLY A 234 -9.30 -16.98 -1.19
C GLY A 234 -9.59 -18.27 -1.97
N PHE A 235 -9.05 -19.43 -1.57
CA PHE A 235 -9.23 -20.71 -2.26
C PHE A 235 -10.42 -21.55 -1.75
N THR A 236 -11.14 -21.10 -0.72
CA THR A 236 -12.11 -21.97 -0.01
C THR A 236 -13.55 -21.76 -0.49
N TYR A 237 -13.99 -20.51 -0.69
CA TYR A 237 -15.39 -20.19 -0.98
C TYR A 237 -15.54 -19.36 -2.27
N ASN A 238 -15.40 -19.98 -3.44
CA ASN A 238 -15.25 -19.28 -4.72
C ASN A 238 -16.55 -18.90 -5.45
N THR A 239 -17.66 -18.77 -4.72
CA THR A 239 -18.96 -18.33 -5.25
C THR A 239 -19.26 -16.87 -4.90
N TRP A 240 -20.06 -16.21 -5.74
CA TRP A 240 -20.63 -14.88 -5.51
C TRP A 240 -21.99 -14.79 -6.25
N PRO A 241 -23.03 -14.10 -5.72
CA PRO A 241 -23.04 -13.29 -4.49
C PRO A 241 -23.14 -14.10 -3.19
N LEU A 242 -23.65 -15.33 -3.26
CA LEU A 242 -23.73 -16.23 -2.11
C LEU A 242 -22.35 -16.77 -1.74
N MET A 243 -22.18 -17.09 -0.46
CA MET A 243 -21.01 -17.76 0.08
C MET A 243 -21.49 -19.06 0.72
N ASP A 244 -20.98 -20.20 0.25
CA ASP A 244 -21.38 -21.52 0.79
C ASP A 244 -22.91 -21.75 0.72
N GLY A 245 -23.53 -21.33 -0.39
CA GLY A 245 -24.98 -21.46 -0.63
C GLY A 245 -25.88 -20.47 0.13
N ALA A 246 -25.32 -19.57 0.97
CA ALA A 246 -26.09 -18.63 1.77
C ALA A 246 -25.56 -17.19 1.69
N VAL A 247 -26.38 -16.21 2.10
CA VAL A 247 -25.92 -14.82 2.26
C VAL A 247 -25.02 -14.69 3.48
N VAL A 248 -25.40 -15.33 4.59
CA VAL A 248 -24.57 -15.47 5.79
C VAL A 248 -24.33 -16.97 5.99
N PRO A 249 -23.14 -17.50 5.70
CA PRO A 249 -22.89 -18.93 5.81
C PRO A 249 -22.82 -19.39 7.27
N GLY A 250 -23.13 -20.65 7.52
CA GLY A 250 -22.96 -21.26 8.85
C GLY A 250 -21.48 -21.48 9.20
N GLY A 251 -21.20 -21.64 10.50
CA GLY A 251 -19.85 -21.98 10.99
C GLY A 251 -18.87 -20.80 11.06
N LEU A 252 -19.36 -19.56 11.14
CA LEU A 252 -18.51 -18.37 11.26
C LEU A 252 -17.84 -18.22 12.65
N PHE A 253 -18.35 -18.87 13.69
CA PHE A 253 -17.86 -18.70 15.07
C PHE A 253 -17.61 -20.04 15.76
N LEU A 254 -16.98 -20.98 15.03
CA LEU A 254 -16.71 -22.33 15.53
C LEU A 254 -15.61 -22.37 16.60
N GLN A 255 -14.60 -21.50 16.49
CA GLN A 255 -13.47 -21.48 17.42
C GLN A 255 -13.80 -20.66 18.69
N GLN A 256 -13.18 -21.00 19.82
CA GLN A 256 -13.35 -20.30 21.11
C GLN A 256 -12.01 -19.72 21.60
N PRO A 257 -11.99 -18.49 22.14
CA PRO A 257 -13.13 -17.57 22.29
C PRO A 257 -13.60 -17.02 20.93
N TRP A 258 -14.91 -16.76 20.78
CA TRP A 258 -15.55 -16.48 19.48
C TRP A 258 -14.84 -15.45 18.59
N TRP A 259 -14.18 -14.45 19.17
CA TRP A 259 -13.54 -13.35 18.44
C TRP A 259 -12.32 -13.80 17.62
N ILE A 260 -11.67 -14.92 17.95
CA ILE A 260 -10.51 -15.41 17.18
C ILE A 260 -10.89 -15.81 15.76
N ASN A 261 -12.15 -16.16 15.52
CA ASN A 261 -12.64 -16.47 14.18
C ASN A 261 -12.48 -15.29 13.22
N LEU A 262 -12.52 -14.04 13.71
CA LEU A 262 -12.31 -12.85 12.90
C LEU A 262 -10.88 -12.74 12.34
N PHE A 263 -9.96 -13.59 12.79
CA PHE A 263 -8.55 -13.56 12.42
C PHE A 263 -7.97 -14.93 12.01
N GLU A 264 -8.59 -16.03 12.44
CA GLU A 264 -8.05 -17.39 12.28
C GLU A 264 -9.01 -18.36 11.57
N ASN A 265 -10.30 -18.02 11.45
CA ASN A 265 -11.25 -18.84 10.70
C ASN A 265 -11.31 -18.34 9.25
N PRO A 266 -10.82 -19.12 8.26
CA PRO A 266 -10.79 -18.69 6.86
C PRO A 266 -12.17 -18.27 6.32
N LYS A 267 -13.24 -19.00 6.69
CA LYS A 267 -14.62 -18.68 6.29
C LYS A 267 -15.03 -17.31 6.81
N THR A 268 -14.75 -17.03 8.07
CA THR A 268 -15.13 -15.78 8.72
C THR A 268 -14.35 -14.59 8.22
N VAL A 269 -13.03 -14.74 8.07
CA VAL A 269 -12.17 -13.69 7.53
C VAL A 269 -12.59 -13.32 6.10
N GLN A 270 -12.87 -14.32 5.25
CA GLN A 270 -13.33 -14.06 3.89
C GLN A 270 -14.72 -13.43 3.85
N PHE A 271 -15.64 -13.86 4.72
CA PHE A 271 -16.96 -13.25 4.84
C PHE A 271 -16.85 -11.78 5.27
N VAL A 272 -16.11 -11.48 6.34
CA VAL A 272 -15.90 -10.11 6.85
C VAL A 272 -15.22 -9.23 5.79
N HIS A 273 -14.27 -9.75 5.01
CA HIS A 273 -13.67 -9.02 3.90
C HIS A 273 -14.70 -8.64 2.81
N ARG A 274 -15.65 -9.53 2.47
CA ARG A 274 -16.74 -9.20 1.54
C ARG A 274 -17.66 -8.12 2.09
N ILE A 275 -18.06 -8.25 3.36
CA ILE A 275 -18.91 -7.25 4.02
C ILE A 275 -18.21 -5.88 4.06
N GLY A 276 -16.92 -5.84 4.38
CA GLY A 276 -16.11 -4.62 4.34
C GLY A 276 -16.09 -3.99 2.95
N ALA A 277 -16.01 -4.78 1.88
CA ALA A 277 -16.08 -4.29 0.50
C ALA A 277 -17.43 -3.65 0.19
N TYR A 278 -18.54 -4.28 0.61
CA TYR A 278 -19.88 -3.71 0.42
C TYR A 278 -20.09 -2.42 1.21
N VAL A 279 -19.56 -2.34 2.44
CA VAL A 279 -19.60 -1.10 3.24
C VAL A 279 -18.81 0.00 2.54
N LEU A 280 -17.59 -0.27 2.07
CA LEU A 280 -16.78 0.71 1.33
C LEU A 280 -17.47 1.18 0.05
N PHE A 281 -18.10 0.26 -0.69
CA PHE A 281 -18.90 0.58 -1.87
C PHE A 281 -20.07 1.52 -1.53
N ALA A 282 -20.83 1.20 -0.48
CA ALA A 282 -21.96 2.02 -0.05
C ALA A 282 -21.52 3.42 0.41
N LEU A 283 -20.43 3.52 1.17
CA LEU A 283 -19.86 4.80 1.59
C LEU A 283 -19.44 5.66 0.39
N ALA A 284 -18.75 5.07 -0.59
CA ALA A 284 -18.35 5.76 -1.82
C ALA A 284 -19.56 6.22 -2.65
N LEU A 285 -20.61 5.40 -2.75
CA LEU A 285 -21.84 5.73 -3.46
C LEU A 285 -22.60 6.88 -2.77
N VAL A 286 -22.75 6.83 -1.45
CA VAL A 286 -23.39 7.92 -0.68
C VAL A 286 -22.60 9.22 -0.81
N HIS A 287 -21.27 9.14 -0.73
CA HIS A 287 -20.39 10.29 -0.95
C HIS A 287 -20.53 10.88 -2.37
N LEU A 288 -20.63 10.03 -3.39
CA LEU A 288 -20.89 10.44 -4.77
C LEU A 288 -22.23 11.17 -4.91
N ILE A 289 -23.33 10.53 -4.46
CA ILE A 289 -24.69 11.07 -4.60
C ILE A 289 -24.80 12.41 -3.88
N SER A 290 -24.30 12.50 -2.65
CA SER A 290 -24.31 13.75 -1.87
C SER A 290 -23.48 14.85 -2.53
N SER A 291 -22.31 14.53 -3.07
CA SER A 291 -21.45 15.51 -3.74
C SER A 291 -22.09 16.03 -5.03
N LEU A 292 -22.67 15.15 -5.86
CA LEU A 292 -23.33 15.54 -7.11
C LEU A 292 -24.63 16.33 -6.88
N ARG A 293 -25.40 16.00 -5.85
CA ARG A 293 -26.64 16.74 -5.53
C ARG A 293 -26.37 18.14 -5.04
N ALA A 294 -25.31 18.32 -4.24
CA ALA A 294 -25.04 19.61 -3.61
C ALA A 294 -24.18 20.53 -4.47
N ALA A 295 -23.20 19.99 -5.21
CA ALA A 295 -22.25 20.81 -5.96
C ALA A 295 -21.69 20.08 -7.21
N PRO A 296 -22.54 19.77 -8.22
CA PRO A 296 -22.19 18.90 -9.35
C PRO A 296 -21.01 19.38 -10.20
N GLU A 297 -20.82 20.69 -10.31
CA GLU A 297 -19.77 21.29 -11.14
C GLU A 297 -18.40 21.35 -10.46
N THR A 298 -18.32 21.03 -9.16
CA THR A 298 -17.06 21.11 -8.41
C THR A 298 -16.10 19.98 -8.73
N THR A 299 -14.82 20.26 -8.56
CA THR A 299 -13.75 19.26 -8.60
C THR A 299 -13.98 18.15 -7.57
N HIS A 300 -14.55 18.46 -6.41
CA HIS A 300 -14.91 17.46 -5.39
C HIS A 300 -15.94 16.45 -5.90
N ALA A 301 -16.99 16.89 -6.60
CA ALA A 301 -18.00 15.99 -7.16
C ALA A 301 -17.43 15.12 -8.29
N ARG A 302 -16.62 15.70 -9.19
CA ARG A 302 -15.93 14.94 -10.25
C ARG A 302 -14.99 13.88 -9.68
N ARG A 303 -14.24 14.21 -8.63
CA ARG A 303 -13.37 13.25 -7.94
C ARG A 303 -14.16 12.17 -7.21
N ALA A 304 -15.31 12.50 -6.61
CA ALA A 304 -16.19 11.50 -6.01
C ALA A 304 -16.67 10.46 -7.04
N LEU A 305 -16.97 10.91 -8.27
CA LEU A 305 -17.35 10.03 -9.38
C LEU A 305 -16.21 9.07 -9.76
N VAL A 306 -15.00 9.60 -9.94
CA VAL A 306 -13.80 8.79 -10.24
C VAL A 306 -13.53 7.79 -9.11
N LEU A 307 -13.60 8.22 -7.85
CA LEU A 307 -13.38 7.34 -6.70
C LEU A 307 -14.39 6.19 -6.69
N PHE A 308 -15.67 6.48 -6.90
CA PHE A 308 -16.70 5.43 -6.98
C PHE A 308 -16.43 4.46 -8.14
N GLY A 309 -16.07 4.97 -9.32
CA GLY A 309 -15.68 4.14 -10.47
C GLY A 309 -14.49 3.22 -10.17
N LEU A 310 -13.47 3.72 -9.47
CA LEU A 310 -12.34 2.91 -9.02
C LEU A 310 -12.75 1.83 -8.02
N VAL A 311 -13.67 2.13 -7.10
CA VAL A 311 -14.22 1.13 -6.15
C VAL A 311 -15.02 0.06 -6.88
N CYS A 312 -15.83 0.41 -7.89
CA CYS A 312 -16.53 -0.55 -8.74
C CYS A 312 -15.57 -1.49 -9.49
N LEU A 313 -14.52 -0.91 -10.09
CA LEU A 313 -13.50 -1.69 -10.78
C LEU A 313 -12.77 -2.63 -9.81
N GLN A 314 -12.40 -2.14 -8.63
CA GLN A 314 -11.73 -2.93 -7.60
C GLN A 314 -12.60 -4.08 -7.09
N ALA A 315 -13.90 -3.84 -6.88
CA ALA A 315 -14.86 -4.87 -6.51
C ALA A 315 -14.98 -5.94 -7.60
N THR A 316 -15.03 -5.52 -8.88
CA THR A 316 -15.08 -6.43 -10.02
C THR A 316 -13.84 -7.32 -10.08
N ILE A 317 -12.65 -6.73 -9.99
CA ILE A 317 -11.38 -7.47 -9.95
C ILE A 317 -11.36 -8.45 -8.77
N GLY A 318 -11.85 -8.05 -7.60
CA GLY A 318 -11.94 -8.91 -6.42
C GLY A 318 -12.88 -10.11 -6.60
N ILE A 319 -14.05 -9.88 -7.21
CA ILE A 319 -15.01 -10.93 -7.55
C ILE A 319 -14.42 -11.90 -8.57
N LEU A 320 -13.74 -11.39 -9.62
CA LEU A 320 -13.09 -12.23 -10.63
C LEU A 320 -11.93 -13.04 -10.04
N THR A 321 -11.11 -12.42 -9.18
CA THR A 321 -10.04 -13.11 -8.43
C THR A 321 -10.62 -14.27 -7.61
N LEU A 322 -11.76 -14.05 -6.96
CA LEU A 322 -12.46 -15.06 -6.18
C LEU A 322 -13.00 -16.18 -7.07
N ILE A 323 -13.80 -15.87 -8.09
CA ILE A 323 -14.48 -16.87 -8.93
C ILE A 323 -13.47 -17.75 -9.67
N TRP A 324 -12.35 -17.17 -10.12
CA TRP A 324 -11.30 -17.92 -10.81
C TRP A 324 -10.26 -18.58 -9.90
N GLN A 325 -10.54 -18.66 -8.59
CA GLN A 325 -9.68 -19.37 -7.63
C GLN A 325 -8.27 -18.77 -7.51
N VAL A 326 -8.19 -17.45 -7.36
CA VAL A 326 -6.97 -16.69 -7.08
C VAL A 326 -5.83 -16.89 -8.10
N PRO A 327 -6.06 -16.74 -9.43
CA PRO A 327 -4.95 -16.75 -10.38
C PRO A 327 -3.99 -15.60 -10.05
N LEU A 328 -2.69 -15.85 -10.12
CA LEU A 328 -1.66 -14.90 -9.70
C LEU A 328 -1.86 -13.50 -10.30
N GLY A 329 -2.14 -13.41 -11.61
CA GLY A 329 -2.37 -12.14 -12.29
C GLY A 329 -3.55 -11.35 -11.72
N TRP A 330 -4.68 -12.01 -11.47
CA TRP A 330 -5.87 -11.37 -10.91
C TRP A 330 -5.68 -10.97 -9.45
N ALA A 331 -5.01 -11.81 -8.65
CA ALA A 331 -4.67 -11.50 -7.28
C ALA A 331 -3.74 -10.28 -7.17
N LEU A 332 -2.71 -10.19 -8.03
CA LEU A 332 -1.83 -9.02 -8.12
C LEU A 332 -2.56 -7.78 -8.64
N ALA A 333 -3.44 -7.93 -9.64
CA ALA A 333 -4.28 -6.84 -10.12
C ALA A 333 -5.21 -6.31 -9.01
N HIS A 334 -5.78 -7.20 -8.18
CA HIS A 334 -6.60 -6.81 -7.04
C HIS A 334 -5.78 -6.06 -5.99
N GLN A 335 -4.57 -6.54 -5.66
CA GLN A 335 -3.69 -5.87 -4.72
C GLN A 335 -3.21 -4.50 -5.23
N GLY A 336 -2.83 -4.40 -6.50
CA GLY A 336 -2.45 -3.14 -7.14
C GLY A 336 -3.62 -2.16 -7.24
N GLY A 337 -4.80 -2.64 -7.65
CA GLY A 337 -6.02 -1.84 -7.70
C GLY A 337 -6.41 -1.28 -6.33
N ALA A 338 -6.20 -2.03 -5.25
CA ALA A 338 -6.43 -1.55 -3.89
C ALA A 338 -5.54 -0.36 -3.54
N LEU A 339 -4.25 -0.38 -3.94
CA LEU A 339 -3.34 0.76 -3.76
C LEU A 339 -3.75 1.97 -4.61
N VAL A 340 -4.29 1.76 -5.81
CA VAL A 340 -4.83 2.85 -6.64
C VAL A 340 -6.05 3.50 -5.97
N VAL A 341 -6.99 2.69 -5.46
CA VAL A 341 -8.14 3.18 -4.68
C VAL A 341 -7.66 3.94 -3.45
N LEU A 342 -6.72 3.40 -2.69
CA LEU A 342 -6.14 4.08 -1.52
C LEU A 342 -5.49 5.41 -1.89
N SER A 343 -4.66 5.43 -2.94
CA SER A 343 -4.00 6.64 -3.45
C SER A 343 -5.04 7.72 -3.76
N PHE A 344 -6.07 7.35 -4.52
CA PHE A 344 -7.08 8.30 -4.94
C PHE A 344 -7.94 8.77 -3.76
N ALA A 345 -8.32 7.87 -2.85
CA ALA A 345 -9.09 8.20 -1.65
C ALA A 345 -8.34 9.19 -0.74
N ILE A 346 -7.04 8.98 -0.52
CA ILE A 346 -6.19 9.88 0.26
C ILE A 346 -6.02 11.23 -0.44
N ALA A 347 -5.76 11.23 -1.75
CA ALA A 347 -5.65 12.48 -2.51
C ALA A 347 -6.98 13.26 -2.55
N HIS A 348 -8.11 12.54 -2.58
CA HIS A 348 -9.45 13.12 -2.53
C HIS A 348 -9.73 13.75 -1.17
N TRP A 349 -9.43 13.03 -0.08
CA TRP A 349 -9.55 13.56 1.27
C TRP A 349 -8.64 14.77 1.50
N ARG A 350 -7.36 14.70 1.09
CA ARG A 350 -6.43 15.83 1.17
C ARG A 350 -6.93 17.05 0.41
N GLY A 351 -7.68 16.85 -0.68
CA GLY A 351 -8.24 17.95 -1.47
C GLY A 351 -9.07 18.93 -0.64
N PHE A 352 -9.84 18.45 0.33
CA PHE A 352 -10.66 19.31 1.21
C PHE A 352 -9.87 20.25 2.13
N TYR A 353 -8.54 20.23 2.10
CA TYR A 353 -7.68 21.13 2.88
C TYR A 353 -6.82 22.05 1.99
N GLY A 354 -6.95 22.01 0.66
CA GLY A 354 -6.20 22.90 -0.26
C GLY A 354 -4.71 22.60 -0.38
N GLU A 355 -3.89 23.48 -0.97
CA GLU A 355 -2.44 23.33 -0.90
C GLU A 355 -1.90 23.76 0.47
N TYR A 356 -0.68 23.34 0.85
CA TYR A 356 -0.01 23.98 1.98
C TYR A 356 0.24 25.46 1.68
N GLU A 357 0.09 26.30 2.70
CA GLU A 357 0.51 27.70 2.65
C GLU A 357 1.97 27.76 2.19
N ARG A 358 2.23 28.63 1.22
CA ARG A 358 3.58 28.88 0.71
C ARG A 358 4.32 29.66 1.80
N ASP A 359 5.45 29.13 2.26
CA ASP A 359 6.31 29.88 3.18
C ASP A 359 6.63 31.25 2.53
N ASP A 360 6.23 32.35 3.17
CA ASP A 360 6.57 33.70 2.73
C ASP A 360 8.09 33.82 2.65
N VAL A 361 8.62 34.43 1.58
CA VAL A 361 10.06 34.69 1.39
C VAL A 361 10.59 35.76 2.39
N ARG A 362 9.87 36.00 3.48
CA ARG A 362 10.26 36.90 4.58
C ARG A 362 10.62 36.08 5.81
N ALA A 363 11.74 35.38 5.74
CA ALA A 363 12.49 34.94 6.92
C ALA A 363 13.98 35.07 6.64
#